data_AF-A0A968JI03-F1
#
_entry.id   AF-A0A968JI03-F1
#
_cell.length_a   1.000
_cell.length_b   1.000
_cell.length_c   1.000
_cell.angle_alpha   90.00
_cell.angle_beta   90.00
_cell.angle_gamma   90.00
#
_symmetry.space_group_name_H-M   'P 1'
#
loop_
_entity.id
_entity.type
_entity.pdbx_description
1 polymer ?
#
loop_
_entity_poly.entity_id
_entity_poly.type
_entity_poly.pdbx_seq_one_letter_code
_entity_poly.pdbx_strand_id
1 'polypeptide(L)' 'MKTPLTLSKAEFLKLAEARYDELSSLSSSPDFFSYEQNFEKIWLNFGREVLEESISKLPDDRKKKVKFLQDLGK' A
#
# COMPACT_ATOMS: atom_id res chain seq x y z
N MET A 1 14.65 -10.61 -14.90
CA MET A 1 14.73 -10.89 -13.45
C MET A 1 13.34 -11.19 -12.95
N LYS A 2 13.12 -12.30 -12.23
CA LYS A 2 11.86 -12.54 -11.50
C LYS A 2 12.05 -11.93 -10.11
N THR A 3 11.49 -10.76 -9.86
CA THR A 3 11.53 -10.16 -8.53
C THR A 3 10.64 -10.98 -7.61
N PRO A 4 11.16 -11.61 -6.54
CA PRO A 4 10.28 -12.25 -5.56
C PRO A 4 9.43 -11.15 -4.91
N LEU A 5 8.12 -11.35 -4.89
CA LEU A 5 7.21 -10.48 -4.14
C LEU A 5 7.68 -10.46 -2.68
N THR A 6 8.03 -9.28 -2.16
CA THR A 6 8.46 -9.13 -0.76
C THR A 6 7.27 -9.22 0.20
N LEU A 7 6.07 -8.98 -0.30
CA LEU A 7 4.82 -9.07 0.44
C LEU A 7 4.41 -10.53 0.65
N SER A 8 4.21 -10.92 1.90
CA SER A 8 3.68 -12.24 2.26
C SER A 8 2.16 -12.31 2.09
N LYS A 9 1.62 -13.54 1.98
CA LYS A 9 0.16 -13.76 1.94
C LYS A 9 -0.57 -13.18 3.16
N ALA A 10 0.03 -13.27 4.35
CA ALA A 10 -0.58 -12.75 5.58
C ALA A 10 -0.64 -11.21 5.56
N GLU A 11 0.42 -10.54 5.10
CA GLU A 11 0.45 -9.09 4.94
C GLU A 11 -0.56 -8.63 3.87
N PHE A 12 -0.65 -9.33 2.74
CA PHE A 12 -1.66 -9.07 1.72
C PHE A 12 -3.09 -9.18 2.28
N LEU A 13 -3.40 -10.25 3.01
CA LEU A 13 -4.71 -10.44 3.61
C LEU A 13 -5.04 -9.34 4.62
N LYS A 14 -4.05 -8.89 5.40
CA LYS A 14 -4.22 -7.77 6.34
C LYS A 14 -4.54 -6.45 5.63
N LEU A 15 -3.89 -6.17 4.50
CA LEU A 15 -4.22 -5.00 3.67
C LEU A 15 -5.63 -5.11 3.08
N ALA A 16 -6.02 -6.31 2.63
CA ALA A 16 -7.34 -6.55 2.07
C ALA A 16 -8.45 -6.42 3.13
N GLU A 17 -8.20 -6.94 4.34
CA GLU A 17 -9.11 -6.83 5.49
C GLU A 17 -9.38 -5.36 5.84
N ALA A 18 -8.34 -4.51 5.84
CA ALA A 18 -8.48 -3.08 6.12
C ALA A 18 -9.38 -2.34 5.11
N ARG A 19 -9.55 -2.86 3.89
CA ARG A 19 -10.41 -2.29 2.84
C ARG A 19 -11.77 -2.99 2.72
N TYR A 20 -11.98 -4.07 3.46
CA TYR A 20 -13.19 -4.87 3.36
C TYR A 20 -14.44 -4.09 3.79
N ASP A 21 -14.34 -3.31 4.87
CA ASP A 21 -15.46 -2.49 5.34
C ASP A 21 -15.85 -1.41 4.32
N GLU A 22 -14.86 -0.79 3.66
CA GLU A 22 -15.09 0.17 2.57
C GLU A 22 -15.82 -0.51 1.40
N LEU A 23 -15.37 -1.68 0.97
CA LEU A 23 -16.03 -2.47 -0.08
C LEU A 23 -17.44 -2.89 0.31
N SER A 24 -17.65 -3.32 1.55
CA SER A 24 -18.97 -3.70 2.05
C SER A 24 -19.92 -2.51 2.09
N SER A 25 -19.43 -1.31 2.39
CA SER A 25 -20.26 -0.10 2.43
C SER A 25 -20.80 0.31 1.05
N LEU A 26 -20.13 -0.09 -0.04
CA LEU A 26 -20.56 0.20 -1.41
C LEU A 26 -21.92 -0.41 -1.76
N SER A 27 -22.36 -1.47 -1.07
CA SER A 27 -23.70 -2.04 -1.29
C SER A 27 -24.83 -1.05 -1.00
N SER A 28 -24.53 0.03 -0.26
CA SER A 28 -25.49 1.10 0.06
C SER A 28 -25.49 2.23 -0.98
N SER A 29 -24.72 2.13 -2.07
CA SER A 29 -24.67 3.17 -3.10
C SER A 29 -26.03 3.37 -3.78
N PRO A 30 -26.42 4.64 -4.05
CA PRO A 30 -27.74 4.96 -4.58
C PRO A 30 -27.93 4.58 -6.05
N ASP A 31 -26.83 4.50 -6.81
CA ASP A 31 -26.84 4.20 -8.24
C ASP A 31 -25.57 3.46 -8.66
N PHE A 32 -25.65 2.79 -9.82
CA PHE A 32 -24.58 1.94 -10.35
C PHE A 32 -23.30 2.73 -10.67
N PHE A 33 -23.44 3.97 -11.16
CA PHE A 33 -22.29 4.78 -11.55
C PHE A 33 -21.46 5.19 -10.33
N SER A 34 -22.13 5.64 -9.28
CA SER A 34 -21.51 5.93 -7.97
C SER A 34 -20.87 4.67 -7.36
N TYR A 35 -21.50 3.51 -7.49
CA TYR A 35 -20.92 2.24 -7.07
C TYR A 35 -19.62 1.94 -7.84
N GLU A 36 -19.66 1.98 -9.17
CA GLU A 36 -18.53 1.65 -10.04
C GLU A 36 -17.32 2.56 -9.78
N GLN A 37 -17.54 3.87 -9.71
CA GLN A 37 -16.46 4.83 -9.44
C GLN A 37 -15.78 4.61 -8.09
N ASN A 38 -16.57 4.36 -7.04
CA ASN A 38 -16.01 4.16 -5.70
C ASN A 38 -15.33 2.78 -5.60
N PHE A 39 -15.89 1.75 -6.24
CA PHE A 39 -15.27 0.43 -6.34
C PHE A 39 -13.91 0.51 -7.02
N GLU A 40 -13.83 1.13 -8.20
CA GLU A 40 -12.57 1.30 -8.95
C GLU A 40 -11.53 2.04 -8.10
N LYS A 41 -11.94 3.13 -7.43
CA LYS A 41 -11.05 3.92 -6.58
C LYS A 41 -10.47 3.10 -5.43
N ILE A 42 -11.29 2.30 -4.75
CA ILE A 42 -10.83 1.44 -3.64
C ILE A 42 -9.81 0.41 -4.17
N TRP A 43 -10.10 -0.22 -5.31
CA TRP A 43 -9.20 -1.21 -5.91
C TRP A 43 -7.89 -0.62 -6.42
N LEU A 44 -7.91 0.57 -7.02
CA LEU A 44 -6.70 1.27 -7.46
C LEU A 44 -5.80 1.63 -6.28
N ASN A 45 -6.39 2.14 -5.19
CA ASN A 45 -5.65 2.47 -3.97
C ASN A 45 -5.07 1.22 -3.31
N PHE A 46 -5.86 0.17 -3.18
CA PHE A 46 -5.41 -1.11 -2.65
C PHE A 46 -4.27 -1.71 -3.49
N GLY A 47 -4.42 -1.71 -4.82
CA GLY A 47 -3.39 -2.19 -5.75
C GLY A 47 -2.08 -1.40 -5.64
N ARG A 48 -2.18 -0.08 -5.43
CA ARG A 48 -1.02 0.77 -5.16
C ARG A 48 -0.32 0.40 -3.86
N GLU A 49 -1.06 0.21 -2.77
CA GLU A 49 -0.48 -0.20 -1.47
C GLU A 49 0.21 -1.57 -1.56
N VAL A 50 -0.45 -2.53 -2.21
CA VAL A 50 0.13 -3.85 -2.48
C VAL A 50 1.41 -3.73 -3.32
N LEU A 51 1.40 -2.88 -4.35
CA LEU A 51 2.56 -2.65 -5.20
C LEU A 51 3.72 -2.04 -4.40
N GLU A 52 3.45 -1.00 -3.63
CA GLU A 52 4.44 -0.31 -2.80
C GLU A 52 5.09 -1.28 -1.79
N GLU A 53 4.30 -2.05 -1.06
CA GLU A 53 4.77 -3.05 -0.09
C GLU A 53 5.48 -4.26 -0.74
N SER A 54 5.11 -4.60 -1.98
CA SER A 54 5.74 -5.67 -2.76
C SER A 54 7.10 -5.31 -3.37
N ILE A 55 7.40 -4.01 -3.48
CA ILE A 55 8.65 -3.49 -4.04
C ILE A 55 9.56 -2.94 -2.93
N SER A 56 8.99 -2.42 -1.84
CA SER A 56 9.74 -1.86 -0.72
C SER A 56 9.07 -2.20 0.61
N LYS A 57 9.72 -3.00 1.45
CA LYS A 57 9.46 -2.94 2.89
C LYS A 57 10.22 -1.73 3.40
N LEU A 58 9.53 -0.67 3.83
CA LEU A 58 10.19 0.37 4.60
C LEU A 58 10.91 -0.32 5.77
N PRO A 59 12.25 -0.25 5.87
CA PRO A 59 12.92 -0.76 7.05
C PRO A 59 12.37 0.02 8.25
N ASP A 60 12.00 -0.69 9.32
CA ASP A 60 11.63 -0.10 10.61
C ASP A 60 12.76 0.81 11.17
N ASP A 61 13.97 0.70 10.61
CA ASP A 61 15.11 1.56 10.89
C ASP A 61 15.00 2.96 10.25
N ARG A 62 14.12 3.80 10.83
CA ARG A 62 14.16 5.27 10.68
C ARG A 62 15.41 5.93 11.29
N LYS A 63 16.39 5.17 11.79
CA LYS A 63 17.58 5.71 12.48
C LYS A 63 18.89 5.12 11.95
N LYS A 64 19.47 5.83 10.99
CA LYS A 64 20.76 6.53 11.14
C LYS A 64 21.01 7.27 9.83
N LYS A 65 20.79 8.59 9.82
CA LYS A 65 21.58 9.44 8.93
C LYS A 65 23.02 9.20 9.30
N VAL A 66 23.71 8.35 8.54
CA VAL A 66 25.16 8.21 8.66
C VAL A 66 25.70 9.61 8.42
N LYS A 67 26.59 10.01 9.32
CA LYS A 67 27.20 11.33 9.49
C LYS A 67 28.08 11.73 8.28
N PHE A 68 27.67 11.43 7.05
CA PHE A 68 28.46 11.58 5.84
C PHE A 68 28.61 13.04 5.39
N LEU A 69 27.83 13.96 5.97
CA LEU A 69 27.88 15.39 5.65
C LEU A 69 28.70 16.22 6.65
N GLN A 70 29.42 15.62 7.62
CA GLN A 70 30.30 16.37 8.52
C GLN A 70 31.77 16.46 8.07
N ASP A 71 32.18 15.69 7.06
CA ASP A 71 33.58 15.66 6.60
C ASP A 71 33.85 16.39 5.26
N LEU A 72 32.85 17.08 4.70
CA LEU A 72 33.03 17.95 3.51
C LEU A 72 33.37 19.41 3.86
N GLY A 73 33.76 19.66 5.12
CA GLY A 73 34.33 20.92 5.57
C GLY A 73 35.83 20.78 5.85
N LYS A 74 36.65 20.75 4.81
CA LYS A 74 38.05 21.21 4.84
C LYS A 74 38.40 21.85 3.50
#